data_AF-A0A4Q1UFZ2-F1
#
_entry.id   AF-A0A4Q1UFZ2-F1
#
_cell.length_a   1.000
_cell.length_b   1.000
_cell.length_c   1.000
_cell.angle_alpha   90.00
_cell.angle_beta   90.00
_cell.angle_gamma   90.00
#
_symmetry.space_group_name_H-M   'P 1'
#
loop_
_entity.id
_entity.type
_entity.pdbx_description
1 polymer ?
#
loop_
_entity_poly.entity_id
_entity_poly.type
_entity_poly.pdbx_seq_one_letter_code
_entity_poly.pdbx_strand_id
1 'polypeptide(L)'
;MNEQVTWFKNAKYGMMIHWGLYSVLAGEYRGESSSVYAEWIQSKFQISNVEYGRLATAFNPVYFDADAIVTLAKKCGMQYLVVTTKHHDGFAMYRSQVDPYNVYDATPFHRDVIGELAEACRNAGLKFGLYYSQDLDWHEPDGGGYKSNHLDTAGTTWDNSWDFPDETQKNFDRCFDRKILPQIKEIMTNYGDIATAWFDVPMTLSETQSQLIYDTVRELQPNCLINSRLGNGKYDYVSLGDNEIPKHKEDMNKTDVDYNDIAGFKPSPLGLYETAGTINDSWGFSYHDQNWKTPRTLFRYKQHLNDFGINYLLNIGLDPLGRVPMMAEENLLAAKALEDAAGVQKGERQAASVG
;
A
#
# COMPACT_ATOMS: atom_id res chain seq x y z
N MET A 1 25.50 -0.08 12.26
CA MET A 1 24.03 -0.01 12.07
C MET A 1 23.78 -0.16 10.59
N ASN A 2 22.83 -1.00 10.16
CA ASN A 2 22.49 -1.18 8.74
C ASN A 2 22.08 0.19 8.16
N GLU A 3 22.68 0.62 7.05
CA GLU A 3 22.40 1.91 6.39
C GLU A 3 20.91 2.08 6.07
N GLN A 4 20.23 0.99 5.73
CA GLN A 4 18.79 1.00 5.46
C GLN A 4 17.97 1.34 6.71
N VAL A 5 18.35 0.80 7.88
CA VAL A 5 17.69 1.11 9.16
C VAL A 5 17.87 2.59 9.50
N THR A 6 19.08 3.12 9.29
CA THR A 6 19.35 4.54 9.49
C THR A 6 18.59 5.42 8.50
N TRP A 7 18.50 5.02 7.23
CA TRP A 7 17.69 5.71 6.23
C TRP A 7 16.23 5.76 6.64
N PHE A 8 15.61 4.62 6.99
CA PHE A 8 14.19 4.57 7.31
C PHE A 8 13.85 5.43 8.53
N LYS A 9 14.70 5.47 9.56
CA LYS A 9 14.52 6.37 10.72
C LYS A 9 14.49 7.86 10.35
N ASN A 10 15.14 8.22 9.25
CA ASN A 10 15.26 9.60 8.79
C ASN A 10 14.36 9.91 7.59
N ALA A 11 13.74 8.90 6.98
CA ALA A 11 12.96 9.05 5.75
C ALA A 11 11.76 9.98 5.94
N LYS A 12 11.08 9.88 7.09
CA LYS A 12 9.96 10.72 7.56
C LYS A 12 8.69 10.69 6.71
N TYR A 13 8.80 10.59 5.39
CA TYR A 13 7.69 10.79 4.47
C TYR A 13 7.83 9.97 3.19
N GLY A 14 6.76 9.28 2.81
CA GLY A 14 6.69 8.47 1.60
C GLY A 14 5.35 8.62 0.88
N MET A 15 5.34 8.31 -0.41
CA MET A 15 4.12 8.21 -1.23
C MET A 15 3.64 6.76 -1.25
N MET A 16 2.34 6.52 -1.08
CA MET A 16 1.73 5.24 -1.42
C MET A 16 0.83 5.40 -2.65
N ILE A 17 0.73 4.37 -3.47
CA ILE A 17 -0.16 4.33 -4.63
C ILE A 17 -1.03 3.10 -4.54
N HIS A 18 -2.35 3.31 -4.54
CA HIS A 18 -3.35 2.29 -4.86
C HIS A 18 -3.85 2.49 -6.28
N TRP A 19 -3.67 1.48 -7.11
CA TRP A 19 -4.18 1.47 -8.47
C TRP A 19 -4.43 0.04 -8.96
N GLY A 20 -5.53 -0.15 -9.69
CA GLY A 20 -5.96 -1.45 -10.18
C GLY A 20 -7.29 -1.34 -10.93
N LEU A 21 -7.94 -2.48 -11.21
CA LEU A 21 -9.22 -2.50 -11.94
C LEU A 21 -10.34 -1.77 -11.18
N TYR A 22 -10.31 -1.79 -9.86
CA TYR A 22 -11.25 -1.05 -9.01
C TYR A 22 -11.24 0.46 -9.29
N SER A 23 -10.11 1.03 -9.73
CA SER A 23 -10.04 2.45 -10.09
C SER A 23 -10.90 2.80 -11.32
N VAL A 24 -11.19 1.82 -12.20
CA VAL A 24 -12.09 2.01 -13.36
C VAL A 24 -13.54 2.21 -12.89
N LEU A 25 -13.95 1.49 -11.85
CA LEU A 25 -15.29 1.63 -11.25
C LEU A 25 -15.41 2.89 -10.39
N ALA A 26 -14.29 3.43 -9.91
CA ALA A 26 -14.22 4.70 -9.21
C ALA A 26 -15.19 4.82 -8.01
N GLY A 27 -15.38 3.73 -7.26
CA GLY A 27 -16.25 3.69 -6.09
C GLY A 27 -17.75 3.55 -6.40
N GLU A 28 -18.15 3.30 -7.65
CA GLU A 28 -19.56 3.06 -7.99
C GLU A 28 -19.75 1.80 -8.82
N TYR A 29 -20.81 1.06 -8.51
CA TYR A 29 -21.25 -0.07 -9.29
C TYR A 29 -22.77 -0.07 -9.41
N ARG A 30 -23.29 -0.02 -10.64
CA ARG A 30 -24.73 -0.06 -10.96
C ARG A 30 -25.56 1.02 -10.23
N GLY A 31 -25.00 2.21 -10.03
CA GLY A 31 -25.67 3.34 -9.36
C GLY A 31 -25.62 3.29 -7.83
N GLU A 32 -24.90 2.32 -7.27
CA GLU A 32 -24.68 2.18 -5.83
C GLU A 32 -23.23 2.48 -5.45
N SER A 33 -23.03 3.11 -4.30
CA SER A 33 -21.73 3.47 -3.77
C SER A 33 -21.02 2.27 -3.15
N SER A 34 -19.70 2.19 -3.32
CA SER A 34 -18.83 1.36 -2.49
C SER A 34 -18.95 1.73 -1.01
N SER A 35 -18.26 0.98 -0.15
CA SER A 35 -17.92 1.48 1.19
C SER A 35 -16.93 2.65 1.10
N VAL A 36 -16.42 3.10 2.24
CA VAL A 36 -15.33 4.09 2.31
C VAL A 36 -14.12 3.66 1.47
N TYR A 37 -13.91 2.35 1.30
CA TYR A 37 -12.78 1.79 0.56
C TYR A 37 -13.22 1.33 -0.84
N ALA A 38 -12.95 2.16 -1.86
CA ALA A 38 -13.37 1.86 -3.24
C ALA A 38 -12.62 0.67 -3.85
N GLU A 39 -11.42 0.35 -3.37
CA GLU A 39 -10.67 -0.85 -3.77
C GLU A 39 -11.31 -2.17 -3.30
N TRP A 40 -12.28 -2.09 -2.38
CA TRP A 40 -13.06 -3.24 -1.92
C TRP A 40 -14.33 -3.52 -2.72
N ILE A 41 -14.55 -2.78 -3.81
CA ILE A 41 -15.81 -2.79 -4.56
C ILE A 41 -16.19 -4.16 -5.13
N GLN A 42 -15.21 -5.00 -5.50
CA GLN A 42 -15.50 -6.34 -5.99
C GLN A 42 -16.18 -7.20 -4.91
N SER A 43 -15.63 -7.22 -3.70
CA SER A 43 -16.24 -7.90 -2.55
C SER A 43 -17.56 -7.25 -2.14
N LYS A 44 -17.60 -5.90 -2.08
CA LYS A 44 -18.80 -5.16 -1.67
C LYS A 44 -20.06 -5.53 -2.45
N PHE A 45 -19.92 -5.74 -3.76
CA PHE A 45 -21.03 -6.07 -4.64
C PHE A 45 -20.99 -7.50 -5.17
N GLN A 46 -20.07 -8.33 -4.65
CA GLN A 46 -19.88 -9.72 -5.06
C GLN A 46 -19.81 -9.86 -6.59
N ILE A 47 -19.02 -8.96 -7.21
CA ILE A 47 -18.91 -8.88 -8.66
C ILE A 47 -18.12 -10.12 -9.13
N SER A 48 -18.77 -10.99 -9.89
CA SER A 48 -18.15 -12.20 -10.43
C SER A 48 -16.82 -11.90 -11.13
N ASN A 49 -15.85 -12.80 -11.00
CA ASN A 49 -14.54 -12.68 -11.65
C ASN A 49 -14.65 -12.48 -13.17
N VAL A 50 -15.67 -13.07 -13.80
CA VAL A 50 -15.94 -12.88 -15.23
C VAL A 50 -16.36 -11.44 -15.56
N GLU A 51 -17.21 -10.82 -14.73
CA GLU A 51 -17.64 -9.43 -14.94
C GLU A 51 -16.54 -8.45 -14.55
N TYR A 52 -15.94 -8.62 -13.36
CA TYR A 52 -14.90 -7.74 -12.86
C TYR A 52 -13.64 -7.78 -13.75
N GLY A 53 -13.21 -8.97 -14.18
CA GLY A 53 -12.06 -9.12 -15.06
C GLY A 53 -12.21 -8.46 -16.44
N ARG A 54 -13.44 -8.21 -16.91
CA ARG A 54 -13.67 -7.45 -18.16
C ARG A 54 -13.24 -6.00 -18.06
N LEU A 55 -13.12 -5.43 -16.85
CA LEU A 55 -12.59 -4.09 -16.65
C LEU A 55 -11.17 -3.93 -17.22
N ALA A 56 -10.37 -5.01 -17.24
CA ALA A 56 -9.05 -5.01 -17.85
C ALA A 56 -9.09 -4.61 -19.33
N THR A 57 -10.15 -4.98 -20.06
CA THR A 57 -10.33 -4.60 -21.48
C THR A 57 -10.60 -3.10 -21.69
N ALA A 58 -11.04 -2.40 -20.64
CA ALA A 58 -11.25 -0.96 -20.63
C ALA A 58 -10.09 -0.19 -19.97
N PHE A 59 -9.12 -0.88 -19.36
CA PHE A 59 -8.00 -0.26 -18.68
C PHE A 59 -6.97 0.27 -19.70
N ASN A 60 -7.09 1.55 -20.06
CA ASN A 60 -6.18 2.24 -20.97
C ASN A 60 -5.82 3.65 -20.46
N PRO A 61 -5.00 3.76 -19.41
CA PRO A 61 -4.66 5.02 -18.78
C PRO A 61 -3.65 5.84 -19.60
N VAL A 62 -4.17 6.53 -20.61
CA VAL A 62 -3.37 7.31 -21.58
C VAL A 62 -2.59 8.49 -20.97
N TYR A 63 -2.88 8.87 -19.72
CA TYR A 63 -2.17 9.94 -19.00
C TYR A 63 -1.25 9.41 -17.89
N PHE A 64 -1.07 8.09 -17.77
CA PHE A 64 -0.11 7.53 -16.82
C PHE A 64 1.32 7.93 -17.18
N ASP A 65 1.98 8.59 -16.23
CA ASP A 65 3.34 9.09 -16.32
C ASP A 65 4.05 8.88 -14.97
N ALA A 66 4.91 7.87 -14.90
CA ALA A 66 5.67 7.53 -13.70
C ALA A 66 6.64 8.65 -13.28
N ASP A 67 7.27 9.34 -14.24
CA ASP A 67 8.21 10.43 -13.95
C ASP A 67 7.48 11.63 -13.35
N ALA A 68 6.27 11.95 -13.83
CA ALA A 68 5.45 13.01 -13.26
C ALA A 68 5.05 12.71 -11.81
N ILE A 69 4.62 11.48 -11.53
CA ILE A 69 4.23 11.02 -10.19
C ILE A 69 5.44 11.09 -9.24
N VAL A 70 6.59 10.55 -9.64
CA VAL A 70 7.81 10.56 -8.83
C VAL A 70 8.33 12.00 -8.63
N THR A 71 8.20 12.85 -9.65
CA THR A 71 8.54 14.28 -9.53
C THR A 71 7.67 14.98 -8.50
N LEU A 72 6.37 14.70 -8.46
CA LEU A 72 5.47 15.23 -7.43
C LEU A 72 5.91 14.75 -6.03
N ALA A 73 6.16 13.45 -5.86
CA ALA A 73 6.63 12.91 -4.59
C ALA A 73 7.89 13.64 -4.08
N LYS A 74 8.87 13.82 -4.97
CA LYS A 74 10.12 14.52 -4.66
C LYS A 74 9.90 15.99 -4.30
N LYS A 75 9.02 16.70 -5.03
CA LYS A 75 8.64 18.10 -4.71
C LYS A 75 8.04 18.21 -3.32
N CYS A 76 7.25 17.22 -2.89
CA CYS A 76 6.66 17.15 -1.55
C CYS A 76 7.65 16.69 -0.46
N GLY A 77 8.91 16.42 -0.80
CA GLY A 77 9.94 16.00 0.14
C GLY A 77 9.85 14.52 0.55
N MET A 78 9.05 13.71 -0.15
CA MET A 78 8.97 12.27 0.09
C MET A 78 10.28 11.59 -0.35
N GLN A 79 10.73 10.61 0.43
CA GLN A 79 12.00 9.91 0.25
C GLN A 79 11.84 8.52 -0.38
N TYR A 80 10.60 8.03 -0.44
CA TYR A 80 10.27 6.72 -0.99
C TYR A 80 8.86 6.67 -1.55
N LEU A 81 8.61 5.67 -2.40
CA LEU A 81 7.32 5.37 -2.99
C LEU A 81 6.99 3.89 -2.81
N VAL A 82 5.79 3.57 -2.34
CA VAL A 82 5.23 2.21 -2.22
C VAL A 82 4.03 2.08 -3.15
N VAL A 83 3.94 1.02 -3.95
CA VAL A 83 2.84 0.84 -4.92
C VAL A 83 2.23 -0.55 -4.84
N THR A 84 0.90 -0.64 -5.04
CA THR A 84 0.16 -1.90 -5.15
C THR A 84 0.62 -2.71 -6.37
N THR A 85 1.45 -3.73 -6.14
CA THR A 85 1.82 -4.70 -7.19
C THR A 85 0.70 -5.69 -7.48
N LYS A 86 -0.07 -6.06 -6.45
CA LYS A 86 -1.31 -6.84 -6.52
C LYS A 86 -2.15 -6.52 -5.29
N HIS A 87 -3.41 -6.11 -5.48
CA HIS A 87 -4.37 -5.89 -4.39
C HIS A 87 -5.19 -7.17 -4.12
N HIS A 88 -6.20 -7.09 -3.24
CA HIS A 88 -7.07 -8.22 -2.90
C HIS A 88 -7.83 -8.79 -4.10
N ASP A 89 -8.08 -8.00 -5.15
CA ASP A 89 -8.75 -8.46 -6.37
C ASP A 89 -7.92 -9.45 -7.20
N GLY A 90 -6.65 -9.67 -6.84
CA GLY A 90 -5.77 -10.63 -7.48
C GLY A 90 -5.15 -10.16 -8.80
N PHE A 91 -5.43 -8.93 -9.24
CA PHE A 91 -4.92 -8.37 -10.49
C PHE A 91 -3.52 -7.79 -10.30
N ALA A 92 -2.54 -8.31 -11.04
CA ALA A 92 -1.17 -7.84 -10.94
C ALA A 92 -0.92 -6.58 -11.79
N MET A 93 -0.35 -5.53 -11.19
CA MET A 93 0.00 -4.27 -11.85
C MET A 93 1.39 -4.32 -12.52
N TYR A 94 1.93 -5.51 -12.75
CA TYR A 94 3.21 -5.75 -13.41
C TYR A 94 3.12 -6.94 -14.36
N ARG A 95 4.14 -7.18 -15.19
CA ARG A 95 4.14 -8.34 -16.08
C ARG A 95 4.51 -9.64 -15.35
N SER A 96 3.52 -10.24 -14.69
CA SER A 96 3.68 -11.57 -14.06
C SER A 96 3.82 -12.65 -15.13
N GLN A 97 4.76 -13.58 -14.97
CA GLN A 97 4.89 -14.75 -15.84
C GLN A 97 4.04 -15.94 -15.34
N VAL A 98 3.65 -15.92 -14.06
CA VAL A 98 2.88 -17.03 -13.45
C VAL A 98 1.37 -16.88 -13.61
N ASP A 99 0.87 -15.67 -13.85
CA ASP A 99 -0.57 -15.40 -14.02
C ASP A 99 -0.82 -14.33 -15.10
N PRO A 100 -1.57 -14.65 -16.19
CA PRO A 100 -1.91 -13.68 -17.23
C PRO A 100 -2.95 -12.64 -16.79
N TYR A 101 -3.53 -12.76 -15.59
CA TYR A 101 -4.43 -11.76 -15.01
C TYR A 101 -3.63 -10.57 -14.46
N ASN A 102 -3.02 -9.83 -15.39
CA ASN A 102 -2.11 -8.73 -15.10
C ASN A 102 -2.24 -7.57 -16.10
N VAL A 103 -1.73 -6.40 -15.72
CA VAL A 103 -1.85 -5.15 -16.50
C VAL A 103 -1.19 -5.24 -17.87
N TYR A 104 -0.15 -6.06 -18.02
CA TYR A 104 0.57 -6.18 -19.28
C TYR A 104 -0.19 -7.07 -20.27
N ASP A 105 -0.63 -8.26 -19.85
CA ASP A 105 -1.24 -9.25 -20.74
C ASP A 105 -2.74 -9.02 -20.96
N ALA A 106 -3.47 -8.53 -19.95
CA ALA A 106 -4.93 -8.47 -19.98
C ALA A 106 -5.52 -7.13 -20.44
N THR A 107 -4.70 -6.09 -20.65
CA THR A 107 -5.18 -4.73 -20.93
C THR A 107 -4.68 -4.20 -22.27
N PRO A 108 -5.43 -3.28 -22.93
CA PRO A 108 -4.93 -2.57 -24.09
C PRO A 108 -3.77 -1.60 -23.78
N PHE A 109 -3.52 -1.30 -22.50
CA PHE A 109 -2.40 -0.45 -22.08
C PHE A 109 -1.04 -1.12 -22.29
N HIS A 110 -0.98 -2.44 -22.08
CA HIS A 110 0.17 -3.30 -22.40
C HIS A 110 1.54 -2.77 -21.94
N ARG A 111 1.59 -2.24 -20.72
CA ARG A 111 2.79 -1.63 -20.11
C ARG A 111 2.97 -2.14 -18.69
N ASP A 112 4.23 -2.28 -18.26
CA ASP A 112 4.57 -2.70 -16.90
C ASP A 112 4.65 -1.49 -15.97
N VAL A 113 3.58 -1.25 -15.21
CA VAL A 113 3.46 -0.08 -14.32
C VAL A 113 4.50 -0.09 -13.21
N ILE A 114 4.79 -1.26 -12.64
CA ILE A 114 5.78 -1.39 -11.55
C ILE A 114 7.19 -1.16 -12.09
N GLY A 115 7.50 -1.68 -13.28
CA GLY A 115 8.77 -1.42 -13.96
C GLY A 115 9.02 0.08 -14.18
N GLU A 116 8.02 0.80 -14.71
CA GLU A 116 8.14 2.23 -14.97
C GLU A 116 8.31 3.06 -13.69
N LEU A 117 7.56 2.75 -12.62
CA LEU A 117 7.71 3.44 -11.33
C LEU A 117 9.06 3.13 -10.65
N ALA A 118 9.54 1.89 -10.76
CA ALA A 118 10.85 1.50 -10.24
C ALA A 118 11.99 2.29 -10.93
N GLU A 119 11.91 2.41 -12.26
CA GLU A 119 12.87 3.18 -13.05
C GLU A 119 12.82 4.68 -12.72
N ALA A 120 11.62 5.27 -12.67
CA ALA A 120 11.43 6.67 -12.31
C ALA A 120 11.97 6.97 -10.90
N CYS A 121 11.69 6.11 -9.91
CA CYS A 121 12.23 6.25 -8.55
C CYS A 121 13.76 6.21 -8.53
N ARG A 122 14.36 5.25 -9.24
CA ARG A 122 15.82 5.11 -9.37
C ARG A 122 16.44 6.37 -9.96
N ASN A 123 15.88 6.89 -11.04
CA ASN A 123 16.35 8.10 -11.72
C ASN A 123 16.23 9.35 -10.83
N ALA A 124 15.17 9.42 -10.01
CA ALA A 124 14.95 10.53 -9.09
C ALA A 124 15.71 10.42 -7.76
N GLY A 125 16.31 9.27 -7.46
CA GLY A 125 16.98 8.98 -6.19
C GLY A 125 16.00 8.71 -5.03
N LEU A 126 14.76 8.30 -5.33
CA LEU A 126 13.79 7.84 -4.33
C LEU A 126 13.96 6.34 -4.09
N LYS A 127 13.80 5.91 -2.85
CA LYS A 127 13.71 4.48 -2.54
C LYS A 127 12.37 3.92 -3.02
N PHE A 128 12.37 2.68 -3.50
CA PHE A 128 11.18 2.04 -4.05
C PHE A 128 10.71 0.89 -3.17
N GLY A 129 9.41 0.78 -2.96
CA GLY A 129 8.78 -0.24 -2.14
C GLY A 129 7.55 -0.82 -2.81
N LEU A 130 7.16 -2.00 -2.36
CA LEU A 130 6.12 -2.80 -2.99
C LEU A 130 5.06 -3.20 -1.99
N TYR A 131 3.80 -2.94 -2.31
CA TYR A 131 2.66 -3.56 -1.64
C TYR A 131 2.28 -4.84 -2.38
N TYR A 132 2.02 -5.93 -1.65
CA TYR A 132 1.46 -7.16 -2.21
C TYR A 132 0.47 -7.79 -1.23
N SER A 133 -0.77 -8.04 -1.67
CA SER A 133 -1.74 -8.78 -0.86
C SER A 133 -1.41 -10.27 -0.87
N GLN A 134 -0.69 -10.74 0.15
CA GLN A 134 -0.18 -12.11 0.24
C GLN A 134 -1.21 -13.13 0.73
N ASP A 135 -2.28 -12.68 1.38
CA ASP A 135 -3.33 -13.56 1.93
C ASP A 135 -4.58 -13.55 1.04
N LEU A 136 -5.15 -12.37 0.81
CA LEU A 136 -6.36 -12.22 0.00
C LEU A 136 -6.03 -12.24 -1.50
N ASP A 137 -6.80 -13.05 -2.22
CA ASP A 137 -6.81 -13.08 -3.68
C ASP A 137 -8.20 -13.52 -4.15
N TRP A 138 -9.01 -12.56 -4.58
CA TRP A 138 -10.38 -12.82 -5.03
C TRP A 138 -10.43 -13.47 -6.42
N HIS A 139 -9.32 -13.49 -7.15
CA HIS A 139 -9.24 -14.19 -8.43
C HIS A 139 -8.97 -15.69 -8.27
N GLU A 140 -8.25 -16.07 -7.22
CA GLU A 140 -7.89 -17.47 -6.93
C GLU A 140 -9.01 -18.25 -6.22
N PRO A 141 -9.34 -19.48 -6.66
CA PRO A 141 -10.33 -20.34 -5.98
C PRO A 141 -10.00 -20.63 -4.52
N ASP A 142 -8.70 -20.68 -4.21
CA ASP A 142 -8.14 -20.99 -2.89
C ASP A 142 -7.64 -19.73 -2.16
N GLY A 143 -8.01 -18.52 -2.60
CA GLY A 143 -7.63 -17.26 -1.97
C GLY A 143 -8.03 -17.20 -0.48
N GLY A 144 -7.20 -16.53 0.33
CA GLY A 144 -7.40 -16.42 1.78
C GLY A 144 -8.64 -15.61 2.18
N GLY A 145 -8.92 -15.59 3.48
CA GLY A 145 -10.03 -14.86 4.11
C GLY A 145 -11.19 -15.74 4.56
N TYR A 146 -11.33 -16.94 3.99
CA TYR A 146 -12.47 -17.85 4.21
C TYR A 146 -12.62 -18.35 5.66
N LYS A 147 -11.60 -18.17 6.51
CA LYS A 147 -11.65 -18.49 7.95
C LYS A 147 -12.06 -17.30 8.84
N SER A 148 -12.18 -16.11 8.25
CA SER A 148 -12.30 -14.84 8.97
C SER A 148 -13.62 -14.10 8.73
N ASN A 149 -14.57 -14.71 8.02
CA ASN A 149 -15.88 -14.10 7.70
C ASN A 149 -16.79 -13.86 8.92
N HIS A 150 -16.33 -14.19 10.14
CA HIS A 150 -16.96 -13.76 11.39
C HIS A 150 -16.58 -12.33 11.79
N LEU A 151 -15.61 -11.70 11.09
CA LEU A 151 -15.20 -10.32 11.25
C LEU A 151 -15.76 -9.47 10.09
N ASP A 152 -16.21 -8.25 10.41
CA ASP A 152 -16.68 -7.29 9.41
C ASP A 152 -15.56 -6.85 8.46
N THR A 153 -15.94 -6.48 7.23
CA THR A 153 -15.01 -6.01 6.19
C THR A 153 -15.54 -4.74 5.53
N ALA A 154 -14.70 -4.08 4.72
CA ALA A 154 -15.15 -3.00 3.86
C ALA A 154 -15.93 -3.47 2.61
N GLY A 155 -16.00 -4.79 2.38
CA GLY A 155 -16.80 -5.45 1.34
C GLY A 155 -17.97 -6.25 1.93
N THR A 156 -18.10 -7.52 1.54
CA THR A 156 -19.01 -8.49 2.18
C THR A 156 -18.27 -9.58 2.94
N THR A 157 -17.32 -10.25 2.27
CA THR A 157 -16.50 -11.34 2.82
C THR A 157 -15.04 -11.05 2.51
N TRP A 158 -14.15 -11.62 3.31
CA TRP A 158 -12.71 -11.44 3.12
C TRP A 158 -12.21 -12.19 1.88
N ASP A 159 -12.78 -13.36 1.60
CA ASP A 159 -12.53 -14.15 0.40
C ASP A 159 -13.60 -13.90 -0.68
N ASN A 160 -13.33 -14.37 -1.90
CA ASN A 160 -14.35 -14.49 -2.94
C ASN A 160 -15.23 -15.71 -2.64
N SER A 161 -16.34 -15.47 -1.96
CA SER A 161 -17.34 -16.47 -1.58
C SER A 161 -18.49 -16.59 -2.58
N TRP A 162 -18.52 -15.73 -3.61
CA TRP A 162 -19.58 -15.69 -4.61
C TRP A 162 -19.25 -16.52 -5.86
N ASP A 163 -18.00 -16.47 -6.34
CA ASP A 163 -17.53 -17.35 -7.42
C ASP A 163 -17.07 -18.72 -6.87
N PHE A 164 -16.58 -18.75 -5.63
CA PHE A 164 -16.05 -19.95 -4.96
C PHE A 164 -16.75 -20.20 -3.62
N PRO A 165 -18.04 -20.60 -3.63
CA PRO A 165 -18.87 -20.65 -2.43
C PRO A 165 -18.60 -21.83 -1.48
N ASP A 166 -17.93 -22.89 -1.95
CA ASP A 166 -17.65 -24.06 -1.12
C ASP A 166 -16.38 -23.86 -0.28
N GLU A 167 -16.53 -23.22 0.88
CA GLU A 167 -15.45 -22.97 1.84
C GLU A 167 -14.75 -24.25 2.30
N THR A 168 -15.45 -25.40 2.32
CA THR A 168 -14.91 -26.67 2.82
C THR A 168 -13.88 -27.28 1.87
N GLN A 169 -13.89 -26.85 0.61
CA GLN A 169 -12.93 -27.29 -0.40
C GLN A 169 -11.73 -26.34 -0.53
N LYS A 170 -11.76 -25.15 0.09
CA LYS A 170 -10.68 -24.16 0.01
C LYS A 170 -9.45 -24.62 0.78
N ASN A 171 -8.30 -24.57 0.11
CA ASN A 171 -7.00 -24.85 0.70
C ASN A 171 -5.98 -23.80 0.26
N PHE A 172 -5.73 -22.84 1.14
CA PHE A 172 -4.81 -21.73 0.89
C PHE A 172 -3.40 -22.16 0.48
N ASP A 173 -2.92 -23.33 0.90
CA ASP A 173 -1.60 -23.85 0.49
C ASP A 173 -1.50 -23.94 -1.04
N ARG A 174 -2.60 -24.27 -1.73
CA ARG A 174 -2.63 -24.32 -3.20
C ARG A 174 -2.49 -22.94 -3.84
N CYS A 175 -3.17 -21.93 -3.32
CA CYS A 175 -3.02 -20.54 -3.76
C CYS A 175 -1.60 -20.04 -3.47
N PHE A 176 -1.09 -20.34 -2.28
CA PHE A 176 0.22 -19.93 -1.81
C PHE A 176 1.34 -20.45 -2.74
N ASP A 177 1.32 -21.75 -3.04
CA ASP A 177 2.35 -22.41 -3.85
C ASP A 177 2.26 -22.03 -5.34
N ARG A 178 1.06 -21.82 -5.87
CA ARG A 178 0.83 -21.58 -7.31
C ARG A 178 0.97 -20.11 -7.72
N LYS A 179 0.54 -19.19 -6.85
CA LYS A 179 0.46 -17.75 -7.18
C LYS A 179 1.23 -16.88 -6.21
N ILE A 180 0.95 -16.94 -4.90
CA ILE A 180 1.49 -15.99 -3.92
C ILE A 180 3.02 -16.00 -3.87
N LEU A 181 3.63 -17.14 -3.53
CA LEU A 181 5.08 -17.22 -3.40
C LEU A 181 5.81 -17.01 -4.73
N PRO A 182 5.34 -17.59 -5.86
CA PRO A 182 5.93 -17.30 -7.17
C PRO A 182 5.88 -15.81 -7.54
N GLN A 183 4.75 -15.12 -7.35
CA GLN A 183 4.64 -13.68 -7.64
C GLN A 183 5.52 -12.83 -6.71
N ILE A 184 5.62 -13.17 -5.42
CA ILE A 184 6.55 -12.50 -4.50
C ILE A 184 7.99 -12.62 -5.02
N LYS A 185 8.39 -13.79 -5.53
CA LYS A 185 9.72 -13.98 -6.13
C LYS A 185 9.90 -13.11 -7.38
N GLU A 186 8.90 -12.99 -8.25
CA GLU A 186 8.97 -12.13 -9.44
C GLU A 186 9.21 -10.66 -9.06
N ILE A 187 8.39 -10.11 -8.16
CA ILE A 187 8.48 -8.69 -7.79
C ILE A 187 9.75 -8.36 -6.98
N MET A 188 10.27 -9.32 -6.21
CA MET A 188 11.52 -9.17 -5.47
C MET A 188 12.76 -9.43 -6.33
N THR A 189 12.62 -9.86 -7.58
CA THR A 189 13.76 -10.11 -8.49
C THR A 189 13.87 -9.07 -9.60
N ASN A 190 12.74 -8.64 -10.17
CA ASN A 190 12.74 -7.99 -11.48
C ASN A 190 12.86 -6.46 -11.46
N TYR A 191 12.62 -5.81 -10.31
CA TYR A 191 12.47 -4.34 -10.23
C TYR A 191 13.64 -3.61 -9.56
N GLY A 192 14.79 -4.28 -9.40
CA GLY A 192 15.98 -3.73 -8.76
C GLY A 192 15.91 -3.79 -7.23
N ASP A 193 16.55 -2.82 -6.56
CA ASP A 193 16.61 -2.79 -5.09
C ASP A 193 15.28 -2.35 -4.49
N ILE A 194 14.65 -3.24 -3.72
CA ILE A 194 13.40 -2.99 -3.02
C ILE A 194 13.71 -2.58 -1.58
N ALA A 195 13.38 -1.33 -1.24
CA ALA A 195 13.66 -0.74 0.07
C ALA A 195 12.67 -1.17 1.15
N THR A 196 11.39 -1.31 0.79
CA THR A 196 10.31 -1.69 1.71
C THR A 196 9.35 -2.71 1.07
N ALA A 197 8.98 -3.73 1.82
CA ALA A 197 7.94 -4.70 1.48
C ALA A 197 6.74 -4.50 2.40
N TRP A 198 5.58 -4.25 1.80
CA TRP A 198 4.33 -3.94 2.48
C TRP A 198 3.33 -5.07 2.21
N PHE A 199 3.23 -5.98 3.18
CA PHE A 199 2.26 -7.06 3.18
C PHE A 199 1.00 -6.63 3.94
N ASP A 200 -0.08 -7.40 3.83
CA ASP A 200 -1.39 -6.99 4.34
C ASP A 200 -2.17 -8.13 5.03
N VAL A 201 -3.19 -7.78 5.82
CA VAL A 201 -4.19 -8.65 6.49
C VAL A 201 -3.88 -10.17 6.56
N PRO A 202 -2.94 -10.62 7.43
CA PRO A 202 -2.52 -12.02 7.51
C PRO A 202 -3.54 -12.86 8.31
N MET A 203 -4.61 -13.29 7.64
CA MET A 203 -5.76 -13.97 8.26
C MET A 203 -5.76 -15.49 8.08
N THR A 204 -5.19 -15.97 6.98
CA THR A 204 -5.17 -17.38 6.59
C THR A 204 -3.76 -17.95 6.63
N LEU A 205 -2.75 -17.11 6.37
CA LEU A 205 -1.35 -17.48 6.37
C LEU A 205 -0.94 -18.21 7.65
N SER A 206 -0.39 -19.41 7.48
CA SER A 206 0.28 -20.12 8.57
C SER A 206 1.60 -19.45 8.95
N GLU A 207 2.10 -19.73 10.15
CA GLU A 207 3.43 -19.28 10.59
C GLU A 207 4.53 -19.73 9.62
N THR A 208 4.45 -20.96 9.11
CA THR A 208 5.41 -21.49 8.13
C THR A 208 5.39 -20.71 6.81
N GLN A 209 4.21 -20.31 6.33
CA GLN A 209 4.07 -19.49 5.12
C GLN A 209 4.61 -18.07 5.33
N SER A 210 4.31 -17.42 6.46
CA SER A 210 4.91 -16.11 6.79
C SER A 210 6.44 -16.21 6.88
N GLN A 211 6.98 -17.26 7.50
CA GLN A 211 8.42 -17.48 7.58
C GLN A 211 9.03 -17.68 6.18
N LEU A 212 8.38 -18.44 5.29
CA LEU A 212 8.87 -18.67 3.94
C LEU A 212 8.87 -17.39 3.09
N ILE A 213 7.85 -16.54 3.21
CA ILE A 213 7.86 -15.22 2.56
C ILE A 213 9.01 -14.37 3.12
N TYR A 214 9.15 -14.31 4.45
CA TYR A 214 10.21 -13.55 5.10
C TYR A 214 11.60 -13.99 4.60
N ASP A 215 11.88 -15.29 4.58
CA ASP A 215 13.16 -15.84 4.12
C ASP A 215 13.39 -15.57 2.63
N THR A 216 12.34 -15.66 1.80
CA THR A 216 12.39 -15.34 0.37
C THR A 216 12.77 -13.88 0.14
N VAL A 217 12.14 -12.95 0.85
CA VAL A 217 12.47 -11.52 0.76
C VAL A 217 13.90 -11.27 1.26
N ARG A 218 14.34 -11.94 2.33
CA ARG A 218 15.72 -11.81 2.84
C ARG A 218 16.78 -12.32 1.86
N GLU A 219 16.50 -13.41 1.16
CA GLU A 219 17.40 -13.98 0.17
C GLU A 219 17.53 -13.08 -1.06
N LEU A 220 16.38 -12.65 -1.62
CA LEU A 220 16.35 -11.88 -2.87
C LEU A 220 16.66 -10.40 -2.66
N GLN A 221 16.27 -9.84 -1.51
CA GLN A 221 16.39 -8.43 -1.17
C GLN A 221 16.92 -8.26 0.27
N PRO A 222 18.23 -8.52 0.52
CA PRO A 222 18.80 -8.52 1.87
C PRO A 222 18.67 -7.21 2.65
N ASN A 223 18.46 -6.09 1.93
CA ASN A 223 18.27 -4.76 2.50
C ASN A 223 16.80 -4.32 2.55
N CYS A 224 15.84 -5.15 2.14
CA CYS A 224 14.43 -4.79 2.19
C CYS A 224 13.90 -4.82 3.63
N LEU A 225 13.23 -3.74 4.05
CA LEU A 225 12.53 -3.69 5.33
C LEU A 225 11.10 -4.21 5.17
N ILE A 226 10.69 -5.17 5.98
CA ILE A 226 9.37 -5.83 5.91
C ILE A 226 8.44 -5.22 6.96
N ASN A 227 7.20 -4.90 6.58
CA ASN A 227 6.20 -4.36 7.52
C ASN A 227 5.65 -5.43 8.48
N SER A 228 5.09 -4.99 9.60
CA SER A 228 4.52 -5.89 10.63
C SER A 228 3.26 -6.64 10.22
N ARG A 229 2.65 -6.31 9.08
CA ARG A 229 1.42 -6.96 8.59
C ARG A 229 1.70 -8.19 7.72
N LEU A 230 2.96 -8.64 7.58
CA LEU A 230 3.24 -9.99 7.04
C LEU A 230 2.65 -11.10 7.93
N GLY A 231 2.50 -10.82 9.23
CA GLY A 231 1.94 -11.74 10.21
C GLY A 231 2.99 -12.59 10.92
N ASN A 232 2.53 -13.24 12.00
CA ASN A 232 3.25 -14.24 12.77
C ASN A 232 4.64 -13.76 13.26
N GLY A 233 4.78 -12.45 13.52
CA GLY A 233 5.99 -11.85 14.10
C GLY A 233 7.17 -11.68 13.13
N LYS A 234 6.95 -11.70 11.81
CA LYS A 234 8.02 -11.66 10.80
C LYS A 234 8.15 -10.27 10.15
N TYR A 235 8.90 -9.35 10.75
CA TYR A 235 9.02 -7.97 10.23
C TYR A 235 10.25 -7.21 10.75
N ASP A 236 10.51 -6.04 10.16
CA ASP A 236 11.55 -5.08 10.57
C ASP A 236 10.99 -3.77 11.14
N TYR A 237 9.84 -3.32 10.61
CA TYR A 237 9.18 -2.10 11.04
C TYR A 237 7.70 -2.34 11.30
N VAL A 238 7.16 -1.57 12.23
CA VAL A 238 5.75 -1.67 12.62
C VAL A 238 4.94 -0.71 11.76
N SER A 239 3.98 -1.27 11.02
CA SER A 239 2.92 -0.50 10.40
C SER A 239 1.78 -0.36 11.41
N LEU A 240 1.44 0.88 11.74
CA LEU A 240 0.25 1.17 12.55
C LEU A 240 -1.02 1.02 11.70
N GLY A 241 -2.17 1.11 12.35
CA GLY A 241 -3.48 0.99 11.70
C GLY A 241 -3.71 2.05 10.62
N ASP A 242 -4.68 1.78 9.76
CA ASP A 242 -5.07 2.66 8.67
C ASP A 242 -5.47 4.04 9.20
N ASN A 243 -4.79 5.09 8.73
CA ASN A 243 -4.96 6.46 9.21
C ASN A 243 -4.74 6.62 10.73
N GLU A 244 -4.06 5.68 11.40
CA GLU A 244 -3.86 5.71 12.86
C GLU A 244 -2.81 6.76 13.25
N ILE A 245 -3.26 7.82 13.92
CA ILE A 245 -2.40 8.85 14.50
C ILE A 245 -2.35 8.65 16.02
N PRO A 246 -1.24 8.11 16.57
CA PRO A 246 -1.11 7.85 18.00
C PRO A 246 -1.24 9.13 18.83
N LYS A 247 -1.92 9.06 19.98
CA LYS A 247 -2.07 10.23 20.87
C LYS A 247 -0.94 10.35 21.88
N HIS A 248 -0.40 9.22 22.34
CA HIS A 248 0.53 9.11 23.46
C HIS A 248 1.74 8.26 23.07
N LYS A 249 2.95 8.65 23.51
CA LYS A 249 4.18 7.89 23.20
C LYS A 249 4.26 6.58 23.98
N GLU A 250 3.59 6.52 25.12
CA GLU A 250 3.55 5.36 26.00
C GLU A 250 2.91 4.15 25.32
N ASP A 251 2.04 4.38 24.33
CA ASP A 251 1.41 3.34 23.53
C ASP A 251 2.45 2.50 22.76
N MET A 252 3.65 3.05 22.49
CA MET A 252 4.76 2.37 21.82
C MET A 252 5.41 1.25 22.66
N ASN A 253 5.15 1.22 23.97
CA ASN A 253 5.77 0.26 24.89
C ASN A 253 4.94 -1.02 25.10
N LYS A 254 3.88 -1.25 24.31
CA LYS A 254 3.06 -2.46 24.41
C LYS A 254 3.87 -3.71 24.06
N THR A 255 3.85 -4.69 24.97
CA THR A 255 4.55 -5.99 24.80
C THR A 255 3.62 -7.18 24.67
N ASP A 256 2.39 -7.08 25.17
CA ASP A 256 1.33 -8.08 24.99
C ASP A 256 0.49 -7.67 23.77
N VAL A 257 0.79 -8.26 22.62
CA VAL A 257 0.19 -7.89 21.33
C VAL A 257 -0.16 -9.13 20.52
N ASP A 258 -1.21 -9.02 19.71
CA ASP A 258 -1.45 -9.95 18.62
C ASP A 258 -0.59 -9.53 17.41
N TYR A 259 0.28 -10.43 16.96
CA TYR A 259 1.15 -10.19 15.82
C TYR A 259 0.44 -10.22 14.46
N ASN A 260 -0.81 -10.69 14.43
CA ASN A 260 -1.66 -10.69 13.23
C ASN A 260 -2.66 -9.52 13.21
N ASP A 261 -2.77 -8.74 14.28
CA ASP A 261 -3.55 -7.50 14.27
C ASP A 261 -2.96 -6.53 13.24
N ILE A 262 -3.80 -5.86 12.46
CA ILE A 262 -3.38 -4.88 11.46
C ILE A 262 -3.24 -3.47 12.02
N ALA A 263 -3.69 -3.23 13.25
CA ALA A 263 -3.64 -1.94 13.92
C ALA A 263 -2.69 -1.93 15.12
N GLY A 264 -2.47 -0.71 15.63
CA GLY A 264 -1.78 -0.47 16.88
C GLY A 264 -0.28 -0.76 16.88
N PHE A 265 0.33 -0.45 18.02
CA PHE A 265 1.74 -0.71 18.26
C PHE A 265 2.02 -2.20 18.48
N LYS A 266 3.19 -2.61 18.00
CA LYS A 266 3.82 -3.92 18.24
C LYS A 266 5.27 -3.69 18.67
N PRO A 267 5.92 -4.66 19.33
CA PRO A 267 7.34 -4.56 19.65
C PRO A 267 8.17 -4.26 18.40
N SER A 268 8.97 -3.18 18.43
CA SER A 268 9.87 -2.80 17.32
C SER A 268 11.31 -2.76 17.83
N PRO A 269 12.06 -3.87 17.81
CA PRO A 269 13.44 -3.93 18.30
C PRO A 269 14.39 -2.94 17.59
N LEU A 270 14.09 -2.63 16.32
CA LEU A 270 14.84 -1.66 15.53
C LEU A 270 14.38 -0.21 15.77
N GLY A 271 13.24 -0.01 16.44
CA GLY A 271 12.61 1.29 16.65
C GLY A 271 12.19 1.93 15.33
N LEU A 272 11.61 1.14 14.43
CA LEU A 272 11.11 1.55 13.11
C LEU A 272 9.59 1.49 13.10
N TYR A 273 8.95 2.60 12.69
CA TYR A 273 7.50 2.76 12.70
C TYR A 273 7.04 3.54 11.46
N GLU A 274 5.88 3.17 10.95
CA GLU A 274 5.21 3.86 9.85
C GLU A 274 3.69 3.86 10.07
N THR A 275 3.05 5.01 9.84
CA THR A 275 1.60 5.08 9.67
C THR A 275 1.31 5.29 8.20
N ALA A 276 0.49 4.43 7.62
CA ALA A 276 -0.11 4.67 6.31
C ALA A 276 -1.44 5.42 6.48
N GLY A 277 -1.73 6.36 5.58
CA GLY A 277 -3.04 7.02 5.51
C GLY A 277 -3.32 7.58 4.13
N THR A 278 -4.56 7.97 3.85
CA THR A 278 -4.98 8.51 2.56
C THR A 278 -5.45 9.96 2.66
N ILE A 279 -5.43 10.70 1.55
CA ILE A 279 -5.75 12.14 1.52
C ILE A 279 -7.26 12.35 1.68
N ASN A 280 -8.07 11.65 0.91
CA ASN A 280 -9.51 11.51 1.16
C ASN A 280 -9.74 10.33 2.13
N ASP A 281 -10.88 9.65 2.07
CA ASP A 281 -11.19 8.54 2.98
C ASP A 281 -10.93 7.16 2.35
N SER A 282 -10.93 7.07 1.01
CA SER A 282 -10.63 5.84 0.25
C SER A 282 -9.14 5.65 -0.08
N TRP A 283 -8.67 4.40 -0.16
CA TRP A 283 -7.33 4.10 -0.67
C TRP A 283 -7.32 4.09 -2.20
N GLY A 284 -8.19 3.28 -2.82
CA GLY A 284 -8.45 3.33 -4.26
C GLY A 284 -9.19 4.60 -4.67
N PHE A 285 -9.12 4.96 -5.95
CA PHE A 285 -9.83 6.13 -6.45
C PHE A 285 -11.35 5.97 -6.31
N SER A 286 -11.99 6.96 -5.69
CA SER A 286 -13.45 7.10 -5.61
C SER A 286 -13.85 8.47 -6.13
N TYR A 287 -14.73 8.52 -7.14
CA TYR A 287 -15.13 9.81 -7.71
C TYR A 287 -16.08 10.58 -6.78
N HIS A 288 -16.88 9.89 -5.97
CA HIS A 288 -17.85 10.53 -5.08
C HIS A 288 -17.21 10.99 -3.76
N ASP A 289 -16.06 10.43 -3.37
CA ASP A 289 -15.32 10.83 -2.18
C ASP A 289 -14.49 12.10 -2.45
N GLN A 290 -15.09 13.23 -2.07
CA GLN A 290 -14.46 14.56 -2.14
C GLN A 290 -13.99 15.06 -0.77
N ASN A 291 -13.86 14.18 0.24
CA ASN A 291 -13.48 14.56 1.60
C ASN A 291 -11.96 14.71 1.76
N TRP A 292 -11.34 15.54 0.93
CA TRP A 292 -9.89 15.74 0.92
C TRP A 292 -9.41 16.43 2.20
N LYS A 293 -8.55 15.74 2.97
CA LYS A 293 -7.85 16.33 4.13
C LYS A 293 -7.13 17.60 3.69
N THR A 294 -7.40 18.69 4.40
CA THR A 294 -6.83 20.00 4.10
C THR A 294 -5.30 19.98 4.17
N PRO A 295 -4.59 20.89 3.46
CA PRO A 295 -3.13 21.01 3.55
C PRO A 295 -2.61 21.11 4.99
N ARG A 296 -3.34 21.84 5.86
CA ARG A 296 -3.00 22.00 7.27
C ARG A 296 -3.12 20.69 8.04
N THR A 297 -4.13 19.87 7.73
CA THR A 297 -4.31 18.55 8.34
C THR A 297 -3.16 17.64 7.97
N LEU A 298 -2.83 17.54 6.67
CA LEU A 298 -1.74 16.72 6.16
C LEU A 298 -0.40 17.11 6.81
N PHE A 299 -0.09 18.42 6.82
CA PHE A 299 1.12 18.94 7.46
C PHE A 299 1.18 18.62 8.97
N ARG A 300 0.08 18.82 9.71
CA ARG A 300 0.07 18.58 11.16
C ARG A 300 0.18 17.10 11.51
N TYR A 301 -0.46 16.22 10.75
CA TYR A 301 -0.32 14.77 10.93
C TYR A 301 1.10 14.32 10.64
N LYS A 302 1.69 14.78 9.53
CA LYS A 302 3.10 14.54 9.20
C LYS A 302 4.02 14.97 10.35
N GLN A 303 3.89 16.21 10.82
CA GLN A 303 4.72 16.76 11.90
C GLN A 303 4.58 15.94 13.18
N HIS A 304 3.34 15.65 13.59
CA HIS A 304 3.05 14.86 14.78
C HIS A 304 3.68 13.46 14.73
N LEU A 305 3.49 12.74 13.62
CA LEU A 305 4.10 11.42 13.40
C LEU A 305 5.64 11.51 13.42
N ASN A 306 6.22 12.51 12.75
CA ASN A 306 7.66 12.69 12.70
C ASN A 306 8.27 13.05 14.07
N ASP A 307 7.57 13.80 14.92
CA ASP A 307 7.98 14.11 16.30
C ASP A 307 7.94 12.86 17.22
N PHE A 308 7.19 11.84 16.80
CA PHE A 308 7.12 10.53 17.43
C PHE A 308 8.11 9.52 16.84
N GLY A 309 8.88 9.91 15.80
CA GLY A 309 9.79 9.01 15.10
C GLY A 309 9.08 8.01 14.19
N ILE A 310 7.86 8.36 13.73
CA ILE A 310 7.04 7.56 12.84
C ILE A 310 7.10 8.17 11.44
N ASN A 311 7.33 7.34 10.43
CA ASN A 311 7.22 7.74 9.03
C ASN A 311 5.75 7.88 8.64
N TYR A 312 5.42 8.89 7.84
CA TYR A 312 4.08 9.03 7.28
C TYR A 312 4.09 8.56 5.81
N LEU A 313 3.41 7.46 5.54
CA LEU A 313 3.21 6.93 4.20
C LEU A 313 1.85 7.42 3.69
N LEU A 314 1.83 8.39 2.78
CA LEU A 314 0.60 9.05 2.35
C LEU A 314 0.17 8.56 0.97
N ASN A 315 -1.02 7.98 0.91
CA ASN A 315 -1.61 7.37 -0.26
C ASN A 315 -2.21 8.36 -1.26
N ILE A 316 -2.09 7.99 -2.53
CA ILE A 316 -2.84 8.52 -3.67
C ILE A 316 -3.52 7.34 -4.38
N GLY A 317 -4.84 7.42 -4.54
CA GLY A 317 -5.58 6.57 -5.47
C GLY A 317 -5.55 7.18 -6.87
N LEU A 318 -4.80 6.57 -7.81
CA LEU A 318 -4.76 7.05 -9.19
C LEU A 318 -6.10 6.80 -9.89
N ASP A 319 -6.50 7.76 -10.72
CA ASP A 319 -7.77 7.72 -11.45
C ASP A 319 -7.75 6.73 -12.64
N PRO A 320 -8.88 6.50 -13.36
CA PRO A 320 -8.92 5.57 -14.50
C PRO A 320 -7.95 5.92 -15.64
N LEU A 321 -7.49 7.16 -15.71
CA LEU A 321 -6.58 7.65 -16.75
C LEU A 321 -5.11 7.63 -16.31
N GLY A 322 -4.83 7.20 -15.08
CA GLY A 322 -3.49 7.13 -14.50
C GLY A 322 -2.98 8.44 -13.91
N ARG A 323 -3.90 9.35 -13.55
CA ARG A 323 -3.56 10.67 -13.02
C ARG A 323 -3.65 10.69 -11.50
N VAL A 324 -2.80 11.51 -10.89
CA VAL A 324 -3.04 12.00 -9.52
C VAL A 324 -4.29 12.88 -9.55
N PRO A 325 -5.30 12.65 -8.69
CA PRO A 325 -6.46 13.54 -8.61
C PRO A 325 -6.02 14.98 -8.31
N MET A 326 -6.61 15.96 -9.00
CA MET A 326 -6.21 17.37 -8.91
C MET A 326 -6.14 17.87 -7.45
N MET A 327 -7.17 17.57 -6.64
CA MET A 327 -7.20 17.96 -5.23
C MET A 327 -6.13 17.27 -4.38
N ALA A 328 -5.74 16.05 -4.72
CA ALA A 328 -4.64 15.36 -4.05
C ALA A 328 -3.31 16.09 -4.32
N GLU A 329 -3.03 16.43 -5.58
CA GLU A 329 -1.82 17.19 -5.95
C GLU A 329 -1.79 18.57 -5.30
N GLU A 330 -2.87 19.35 -5.39
CA GLU A 330 -2.96 20.68 -4.79
C GLU A 330 -2.74 20.63 -3.27
N ASN A 331 -3.38 19.68 -2.58
CA ASN A 331 -3.27 19.60 -1.13
C ASN A 331 -1.87 19.15 -0.67
N LEU A 332 -1.22 18.26 -1.42
CA LEU A 332 0.16 17.84 -1.14
C LEU A 332 1.16 18.99 -1.31
N LEU A 333 1.06 19.73 -2.41
CA LEU A 333 1.93 20.88 -2.68
C LEU A 333 1.70 22.01 -1.66
N ALA A 334 0.45 22.29 -1.32
CA ALA A 334 0.12 23.29 -0.30
C ALA A 334 0.58 22.86 1.10
N ALA A 335 0.50 21.57 1.44
CA ALA A 335 1.02 21.06 2.72
C ALA A 335 2.54 21.22 2.80
N LYS A 336 3.24 20.97 1.68
CA LYS A 336 4.68 21.21 1.58
C LYS A 336 5.03 22.69 1.76
N ALA A 337 4.28 23.60 1.15
CA ALA A 337 4.49 25.04 1.33
C ALA A 337 4.31 25.48 2.80
N LEU A 338 3.34 24.91 3.52
CA LEU A 338 3.17 25.14 4.96
C LEU A 338 4.36 24.63 5.78
N GLU A 339 4.88 23.45 5.44
CA GLU A 339 6.07 22.88 6.08
C GLU A 339 7.30 23.76 5.89
N ASP A 340 7.56 24.20 4.65
CA ASP A 340 8.72 25.03 4.32
C ASP A 340 8.66 26.38 5.04
N ALA A 341 7.48 27.01 5.08
CA ALA A 341 7.26 28.24 5.82
C ALA A 341 7.49 28.07 7.34
N ALA A 342 7.06 26.95 7.92
CA ALA A 342 7.30 26.64 9.33
C ALA A 342 8.79 26.39 9.64
N GLY A 343 9.52 25.77 8.70
CA GLY A 343 10.97 25.56 8.79
C GLY A 343 11.77 26.86 8.84
N VAL A 344 11.45 27.83 7.96
CA VAL A 344 12.11 29.15 7.92
C VAL A 344 11.92 29.90 9.24
N GLN A 345 10.69 29.97 9.76
CA GLN A 345 10.41 30.66 11.02
C GLN A 345 11.17 30.06 12.22
N LYS A 346 11.39 28.73 12.24
CA LYS A 346 12.14 28.06 13.31
C LYS A 346 13.63 28.43 13.25
N GLY A 347 14.20 28.50 12.04
CA GLY A 347 15.59 28.91 11.81
C GLY A 347 15.84 30.37 12.24
N GLU A 348 14.93 31.27 11.88
CA GLU A 348 15.03 32.70 12.27
C GLU A 348 14.95 32.90 13.78
N ARG A 349 14.05 32.19 14.49
CA ARG A 349 13.95 32.27 15.95
C ARG A 349 15.18 31.70 16.66
N GLN A 350 15.76 30.62 16.13
CA GLN A 350 16.99 30.07 16.69
C GLN A 350 18.16 31.03 16.50
N ALA A 351 18.30 31.65 15.31
CA ALA A 351 19.31 32.67 15.06
C ALA A 351 19.17 33.89 15.98
N ALA A 352 17.94 34.35 16.22
CA ALA A 352 17.65 35.48 17.12
C ALA A 352 17.83 35.17 18.62
N SER A 353 17.95 33.89 19.00
CA SER A 353 18.20 33.48 20.40
C SER A 353 19.69 33.26 20.74
N VAL A 354 20.56 33.30 19.72
CA VAL A 354 22.01 33.05 19.84
C VAL A 354 22.84 34.34 19.61
N GLY A 355 22.22 35.41 19.10
CA GLY A 355 22.78 36.76 19.01
C GLY A 355 22.20 37.67 20.09
#